data_AF-A0A6G2DEB6-F1
#
_entry.id   AF-A0A6G2DEB6-F1
#
_cell.length_a   1.000
_cell.length_b   1.000
_cell.length_c   1.000
_cell.angle_alpha   90.00
_cell.angle_beta   90.00
_cell.angle_gamma   90.00
#
_symmetry.space_group_name_H-M   'P 1'
#
loop_
_entity.id
_entity.type
_entity.pdbx_description
1 polymer ?
#
loop_
_entity_poly.entity_id
_entity_poly.type
_entity_poly.pdbx_seq_one_letter_code
_entity_poly.pdbx_strand_id
1 'polypeptide(L)'
;LDYNRSLLTNYQTTGEWFKETTKDYIQFEERPSLVEEIKDAKYRVYDNLTAPYYQGYILPLLTLKNTHLAILSNYSTMTFVSREKRPNWKNEDFDKWVKYVATAHRNHVDTWYKILPDNIKGKMVKENVTAVWEGLSIPGSEWVDQNAVDRKGRD
;
A
#
# COMPACT_ATOMS: atom_id res chain seq x y z
N LEU A 1 7.73 1.34 18.47
CA LEU A 1 8.33 2.12 17.35
C LEU A 1 8.37 3.60 17.67
N ASP A 2 7.26 4.22 18.11
CA ASP A 2 7.19 5.66 18.35
C ASP A 2 8.24 6.19 19.35
N TYR A 3 8.45 5.49 20.47
CA TYR A 3 9.51 5.82 21.44
C TYR A 3 10.90 5.89 20.77
N ASN A 4 11.31 4.84 20.05
CA ASN A 4 12.62 4.80 19.39
C ASN A 4 12.75 5.86 18.29
N ARG A 5 11.68 6.12 17.52
CA ARG A 5 11.65 7.19 16.52
C ARG A 5 11.88 8.56 17.20
N SER A 6 11.15 8.86 18.28
CA SER A 6 11.26 10.14 18.98
C SER A 6 12.64 10.39 19.58
N LEU A 7 13.36 9.31 19.92
CA LEU A 7 14.70 9.38 20.51
C LEU A 7 15.79 9.52 19.44
N LEU A 8 15.62 8.88 18.28
CA LEU A 8 16.68 8.68 17.29
C LEU A 8 16.52 9.51 16.02
N THR A 9 15.39 10.20 15.83
CA THR A 9 15.08 10.92 14.59
C THR A 9 14.29 12.20 14.85
N ASN A 10 14.30 13.11 13.87
CA ASN A 10 13.58 14.39 13.93
C ASN A 10 12.21 14.36 13.23
N TYR A 11 11.74 13.19 12.77
CA TYR A 11 10.42 13.07 12.13
C TYR A 11 9.31 13.38 13.13
N GLN A 12 8.27 14.10 12.70
CA GLN A 12 7.18 14.49 13.60
C GLN A 12 6.26 13.31 13.89
N THR A 13 6.07 12.43 12.92
CA THR A 13 5.20 11.25 13.06
C THR A 13 5.91 9.95 12.73
N THR A 14 5.42 8.84 13.28
CA THR A 14 5.93 7.50 12.93
C THR A 14 5.60 7.11 11.49
N GLY A 15 4.51 7.63 10.92
CA GLY A 15 4.18 7.42 9.51
C GLY A 15 5.19 8.07 8.56
N GLU A 16 5.62 9.29 8.85
CA GLU A 16 6.67 9.97 8.07
C GLU A 16 8.01 9.22 8.13
N TRP A 17 8.44 8.87 9.35
CA TRP A 17 9.66 8.09 9.55
C TRP A 17 9.62 6.75 8.81
N PHE A 18 8.49 6.04 8.88
CA PHE A 18 8.32 4.75 8.23
C PHE A 18 8.44 4.86 6.70
N LYS A 19 7.77 5.86 6.10
CA LYS A 19 7.85 6.10 4.66
C LYS A 19 9.27 6.45 4.22
N GLU A 20 9.93 7.33 4.95
CA GLU A 20 11.30 7.70 4.62
C GLU A 20 12.23 6.47 4.68
N THR A 21 12.15 5.71 5.77
CA THR A 21 13.02 4.55 6.01
C THR A 21 12.85 3.47 4.94
N THR A 22 11.70 3.42 4.28
CA THR A 22 11.35 2.41 3.29
C THR A 22 11.33 2.92 1.84
N LYS A 23 11.62 4.20 1.60
CA LYS A 23 11.39 4.86 0.30
C LYS A 23 12.15 4.25 -0.88
N ASP A 24 13.30 3.63 -0.62
CA ASP A 24 14.12 3.00 -1.66
C ASP A 24 13.47 1.70 -2.18
N TYR A 25 12.56 1.12 -1.39
CA TYR A 25 11.89 -0.16 -1.69
C TYR A 25 10.37 -0.02 -1.84
N ILE A 26 9.78 1.06 -1.33
CA ILE A 26 8.33 1.23 -1.29
C ILE A 26 7.93 2.60 -1.81
N GLN A 27 7.18 2.60 -2.92
CA GLN A 27 6.43 3.78 -3.36
C GLN A 27 5.08 3.84 -2.63
N PHE A 28 4.75 4.98 -2.04
CA PHE A 28 3.47 5.20 -1.37
C PHE A 28 2.56 6.10 -2.22
N GLU A 29 1.40 5.58 -2.62
CA GLU A 29 0.35 6.36 -3.29
C GLU A 29 -0.90 6.41 -2.42
N GLU A 30 -0.93 7.38 -1.52
CA GLU A 30 -2.05 7.62 -0.62
C GLU A 30 -3.01 8.65 -1.24
N ARG A 31 -4.28 8.26 -1.39
CA ARG A 31 -5.30 9.09 -2.03
C ARG A 31 -6.48 9.29 -1.08
N PRO A 32 -6.68 10.50 -0.52
CA PRO A 32 -7.92 10.81 0.19
C PRO A 32 -9.12 10.77 -0.77
N SER A 33 -10.32 10.70 -0.20
CA SER A 33 -11.55 10.87 -0.97
C SER A 33 -11.61 12.25 -1.62
N LEU A 34 -12.24 12.36 -2.80
CA LEU A 34 -12.68 13.66 -3.34
C LEU A 34 -14.12 14.00 -2.94
N VAL A 35 -14.79 13.13 -2.17
CA VAL A 35 -16.10 13.40 -1.59
C VAL A 35 -15.90 14.21 -0.32
N GLU A 36 -16.44 15.43 -0.30
CA GLU A 36 -16.20 16.41 0.77
C GLU A 36 -16.59 15.87 2.16
N GLU A 37 -17.68 15.12 2.24
CA GLU A 37 -18.21 14.53 3.47
C GLU A 37 -17.25 13.54 4.15
N ILE A 38 -16.30 12.96 3.41
CA ILE A 38 -15.37 11.94 3.89
C ILE A 38 -13.91 12.25 3.48
N LYS A 39 -13.59 13.49 3.12
CA LYS A 39 -12.24 13.90 2.70
C LYS A 39 -11.18 13.66 3.78
N ASP A 40 -11.60 13.76 5.05
CA ASP A 40 -10.75 13.62 6.24
C ASP A 40 -10.75 12.19 6.81
N ALA A 41 -11.44 11.24 6.16
CA ALA A 41 -11.44 9.84 6.57
C ALA A 41 -10.02 9.26 6.55
N LYS A 42 -9.68 8.37 7.50
CA LYS A 42 -8.38 7.69 7.56
C LYS A 42 -8.04 7.00 6.23
N TYR A 43 -6.88 7.32 5.64
CA TYR A 43 -6.45 6.76 4.35
C TYR A 43 -4.95 6.47 4.25
N ARG A 44 -4.15 6.89 5.23
CA ARG A 44 -2.69 6.73 5.17
C ARG A 44 -2.29 5.29 5.45
N VAL A 45 -1.22 4.84 4.80
CA VAL A 45 -0.73 3.46 4.89
C VAL A 45 -0.34 3.13 6.33
N TYR A 46 0.47 3.98 6.99
CA TYR A 46 0.93 3.68 8.34
C TYR A 46 -0.23 3.62 9.35
N ASP A 47 -1.21 4.52 9.24
CA ASP A 47 -2.40 4.53 10.09
C ASP A 47 -3.27 3.27 9.88
N ASN A 48 -3.24 2.68 8.69
CA ASN A 48 -3.89 1.40 8.40
C ASN A 48 -3.05 0.21 8.89
N LEU A 49 -1.72 0.28 8.81
CA LEU A 49 -0.81 -0.77 9.29
C LEU A 49 -0.81 -0.92 10.81
N THR A 50 -1.16 0.13 11.57
CA THR A 50 -1.28 0.05 13.03
C THR A 50 -2.52 -0.72 13.50
N ALA A 51 -3.46 -1.05 12.60
CA ALA A 51 -4.58 -1.90 12.94
C ALA A 51 -4.08 -3.29 13.39
N PRO A 52 -4.72 -3.94 14.39
CA PRO A 52 -4.25 -5.22 14.95
C PRO A 52 -4.00 -6.31 13.91
N TYR A 53 -4.81 -6.34 12.84
CA TYR A 53 -4.70 -7.34 11.77
C TYR A 53 -3.48 -7.11 10.84
N TYR A 54 -2.98 -5.88 10.73
CA TYR A 54 -1.90 -5.51 9.83
C TYR A 54 -0.58 -5.17 10.53
N GLN A 55 -0.57 -5.06 11.87
CA GLN A 55 0.63 -4.73 12.65
C GLN A 55 1.83 -5.61 12.30
N GLY A 56 1.60 -6.90 12.02
CA GLY A 56 2.64 -7.85 11.66
C GLY A 56 3.37 -7.52 10.35
N TYR A 57 2.83 -6.64 9.50
CA TYR A 57 3.43 -6.27 8.21
C TYR A 57 4.50 -5.18 8.36
N ILE A 58 4.49 -4.42 9.46
CA ILE A 58 5.38 -3.27 9.65
C ILE A 58 6.85 -3.69 9.62
N LEU A 59 7.22 -4.74 10.37
CA LEU A 59 8.61 -5.22 10.44
C LEU A 59 9.11 -5.76 9.09
N PRO A 60 8.39 -6.68 8.40
CA PRO A 60 8.77 -7.11 7.06
C PRO A 60 8.99 -5.96 6.06
N LEU A 61 8.10 -4.96 6.05
CA LEU A 61 8.21 -3.80 5.16
C LEU A 61 9.42 -2.90 5.48
N LEU A 62 9.82 -2.80 6.76
CA LEU A 62 11.05 -2.10 7.18
C LEU A 62 12.34 -2.82 6.78
N THR A 63 12.26 -4.12 6.49
CA THR A 63 13.43 -4.99 6.25
C THR A 63 13.55 -5.49 4.82
N LEU A 64 12.83 -4.89 3.87
CA LEU A 64 12.94 -5.22 2.44
C LEU A 64 14.36 -4.99 1.93
N LYS A 65 14.80 -5.84 1.01
CA LYS A 65 16.14 -5.78 0.39
C LYS A 65 16.13 -5.90 -1.13
N ASN A 66 15.34 -6.84 -1.65
CA ASN A 66 15.38 -7.22 -3.08
C ASN A 66 14.03 -7.03 -3.78
N THR A 67 13.06 -6.39 -3.13
CA THR A 67 11.69 -6.23 -3.66
C THR A 67 11.27 -4.77 -3.61
N HIS A 68 10.74 -4.27 -4.72
CA HIS A 68 10.19 -2.94 -4.86
C HIS A 68 8.66 -3.03 -4.95
N LEU A 69 8.01 -2.48 -3.94
CA LEU A 69 6.57 -2.45 -3.84
C LEU A 69 6.03 -1.05 -4.15
N ALA A 70 4.78 -0.98 -4.58
CA ALA A 70 3.98 0.19 -4.35
C ALA A 70 2.78 -0.16 -3.48
N ILE A 71 2.47 0.71 -2.52
CA ILE A 71 1.30 0.59 -1.66
C ILE A 71 0.34 1.73 -2.01
N LEU A 72 -0.83 1.35 -2.51
CA LEU A 72 -1.90 2.26 -2.91
C LEU A 72 -2.97 2.24 -1.81
N SER A 73 -3.22 3.38 -1.17
CA SER A 73 -4.12 3.43 -0.02
C SER A 73 -5.19 4.49 -0.18
N ASN A 74 -6.41 4.14 0.18
CA ASN A 74 -7.57 5.03 0.31
C ASN A 74 -8.37 4.62 1.57
N TYR A 75 -9.53 5.24 1.79
CA TYR A 75 -10.36 5.01 2.98
C TYR A 75 -11.08 3.65 3.05
N SER A 76 -10.94 2.79 2.03
CA SER A 76 -11.59 1.47 1.98
C SER A 76 -10.62 0.33 1.67
N THR A 77 -9.50 0.61 1.01
CA THR A 77 -8.54 -0.41 0.56
C THR A 77 -7.09 0.02 0.76
N MET A 78 -6.23 -0.95 1.05
CA MET A 78 -4.77 -0.83 1.03
C MET A 78 -4.21 -1.92 0.10
N THR A 79 -3.80 -1.52 -1.10
CA THR A 79 -3.39 -2.44 -2.17
C THR A 79 -1.87 -2.49 -2.27
N PHE A 80 -1.32 -3.69 -2.39
CA PHE A 80 0.11 -3.96 -2.57
C PHE A 80 0.36 -4.48 -3.98
N VAL A 81 1.22 -3.80 -4.73
CA VAL A 81 1.64 -4.18 -6.09
C VAL A 81 3.16 -4.28 -6.15
N SER A 82 3.67 -5.13 -7.02
CA SER A 82 5.11 -5.41 -7.14
C SER A 82 5.65 -4.93 -8.49
N ARG A 83 6.84 -4.32 -8.45
CA ARG A 83 7.60 -3.90 -9.62
C ARG A 83 8.14 -5.08 -10.41
N GLU A 84 8.45 -6.17 -9.72
CA GLU A 84 9.05 -7.40 -10.23
C GLU A 84 8.11 -8.12 -11.19
N LYS A 85 6.78 -7.93 -11.05
CA LYS A 85 5.79 -8.44 -12.02
C LYS A 85 5.88 -7.77 -13.39
N ARG A 86 6.72 -6.75 -13.55
CA ARG A 86 6.88 -5.94 -14.77
C ARG A 86 8.35 -5.83 -15.16
N PRO A 87 9.07 -6.94 -15.40
CA PRO A 87 10.53 -6.91 -15.56
C PRO A 87 11.01 -6.02 -16.73
N ASN A 88 10.19 -5.89 -17.77
CA ASN A 88 10.52 -5.12 -18.98
C ASN A 88 10.17 -3.63 -18.91
N TRP A 89 9.52 -3.18 -17.83
CA TRP A 89 9.16 -1.76 -17.69
C TRP A 89 10.36 -0.95 -17.23
N LYS A 90 10.42 0.32 -17.60
CA LYS A 90 11.29 1.29 -16.93
C LYS A 90 10.65 1.72 -15.61
N ASN A 91 11.44 2.27 -14.70
CA ASN A 91 10.91 2.74 -13.42
C ASN A 91 9.88 3.86 -13.60
N GLU A 92 10.10 4.76 -14.57
CA GLU A 92 9.16 5.86 -14.86
C GLU A 92 7.81 5.35 -15.38
N ASP A 93 7.79 4.23 -16.10
CA ASP A 93 6.55 3.61 -16.60
C ASP A 93 5.78 2.95 -15.46
N PHE A 94 6.50 2.28 -14.53
CA PHE A 94 5.92 1.73 -13.32
C PHE A 94 5.32 2.83 -12.44
N ASP A 95 6.06 3.91 -12.18
CA ASP A 95 5.60 5.03 -11.36
C ASP A 95 4.34 5.69 -11.93
N LYS A 96 4.30 5.91 -13.25
CA LYS A 96 3.12 6.46 -13.94
C LYS A 96 1.91 5.55 -13.80
N TRP A 97 2.11 4.24 -14.01
CA TRP A 97 1.05 3.26 -13.88
C TRP A 97 0.54 3.16 -12.43
N VAL A 98 1.42 3.14 -11.44
CA VAL A 98 1.07 3.12 -10.01
C VAL A 98 0.22 4.34 -9.64
N LYS A 99 0.61 5.54 -10.07
CA LYS A 99 -0.19 6.77 -9.86
C LYS A 99 -1.55 6.72 -10.53
N TYR A 100 -1.61 6.21 -11.75
CA TYR A 100 -2.86 6.01 -12.48
C TYR A 100 -3.80 5.04 -11.75
N VAL A 101 -3.29 3.87 -11.35
CA VAL A 101 -4.07 2.85 -10.64
C VAL A 101 -4.51 3.33 -9.27
N ALA A 102 -3.69 4.07 -8.53
CA ALA A 102 -4.08 4.66 -7.24
C ALA A 102 -5.29 5.59 -7.41
N THR A 103 -5.27 6.40 -8.46
CA THR A 103 -6.36 7.31 -8.81
C THR A 103 -7.61 6.53 -9.22
N ALA A 104 -7.47 5.48 -10.03
CA ALA A 104 -8.57 4.62 -10.43
C ALA A 104 -9.22 3.91 -9.22
N HIS A 105 -8.41 3.38 -8.30
CA HIS A 105 -8.88 2.74 -7.06
C HIS A 105 -9.67 3.72 -6.19
N ARG A 106 -9.15 4.94 -6.00
CA ARG A 106 -9.86 6.00 -5.26
C ARG A 106 -11.16 6.41 -5.96
N ASN A 107 -11.13 6.63 -7.28
CA ASN A 107 -12.33 6.94 -8.06
C ASN A 107 -13.40 5.85 -7.95
N HIS A 108 -12.99 4.58 -7.93
CA HIS A 108 -13.90 3.45 -7.79
C HIS A 108 -14.67 3.50 -6.46
N VAL A 109 -13.97 3.67 -5.34
CA VAL A 109 -14.62 3.73 -4.02
C VAL A 109 -15.45 5.00 -3.85
N ASP A 110 -15.01 6.15 -4.38
CA ASP A 110 -15.78 7.41 -4.37
C ASP A 110 -17.08 7.28 -5.15
N THR A 111 -17.03 6.61 -6.30
CA THR A 111 -18.20 6.38 -7.14
C THR A 111 -19.22 5.53 -6.37
N TRP A 112 -18.78 4.43 -5.77
CA TRP A 112 -19.67 3.61 -4.92
C TRP A 112 -20.25 4.41 -3.76
N TYR A 113 -19.45 5.20 -3.05
CA TYR A 113 -19.95 6.04 -1.96
C TYR A 113 -21.06 6.99 -2.42
N LYS A 114 -20.89 7.64 -3.58
CA LYS A 114 -21.88 8.60 -4.12
C LYS A 114 -23.19 7.96 -4.58
N ILE A 115 -23.16 6.72 -5.09
CA ILE A 115 -24.37 6.06 -5.61
C ILE A 115 -25.10 5.22 -4.56
N LEU A 116 -24.47 4.92 -3.43
CA LEU A 116 -25.08 4.18 -2.34
C LEU A 116 -26.03 5.07 -1.52
N PRO A 117 -27.12 4.50 -0.97
CA PRO A 117 -28.02 5.25 -0.10
C PRO A 117 -27.34 5.61 1.22
N ASP A 118 -27.81 6.69 1.87
CA ASP A 118 -27.20 7.25 3.08
C ASP A 118 -27.05 6.25 4.23
N ASN A 119 -28.00 5.33 4.36
CA ASN A 119 -27.98 4.29 5.39
C ASN A 119 -26.91 3.20 5.16
N ILE A 120 -26.29 3.16 3.97
CA ILE A 120 -25.26 2.16 3.60
C ILE A 120 -23.91 2.81 3.30
N LYS A 121 -23.87 4.01 2.71
CA LYS A 121 -22.61 4.62 2.21
C LYS A 121 -21.52 4.75 3.28
N GLY A 122 -21.90 4.94 4.55
CA GLY A 122 -20.95 4.93 5.68
C GLY A 122 -20.12 3.65 5.80
N LYS A 123 -20.64 2.49 5.36
CA LYS A 123 -19.91 1.21 5.37
C LYS A 123 -18.74 1.15 4.39
N MET A 124 -18.66 2.09 3.45
CA MET A 124 -17.53 2.18 2.52
C MET A 124 -16.29 2.78 3.18
N VAL A 125 -16.47 3.61 4.20
CA VAL A 125 -15.38 4.17 5.02
C VAL A 125 -15.01 3.15 6.08
N LYS A 126 -13.89 2.49 5.91
CA LYS A 126 -13.52 1.35 6.75
C LYS A 126 -12.55 1.76 7.84
N GLU A 127 -12.86 1.35 9.07
CA GLU A 127 -11.88 1.40 10.17
C GLU A 127 -10.70 0.45 9.87
N ASN A 128 -10.99 -0.76 9.40
CA ASN A 128 -9.99 -1.69 8.89
C ASN A 128 -10.18 -1.83 7.38
N VAL A 129 -9.34 -1.13 6.61
CA VAL A 129 -9.35 -1.22 5.15
C VAL A 129 -9.12 -2.65 4.68
N THR A 130 -9.63 -2.99 3.51
CA THR A 130 -9.36 -4.30 2.91
C THR A 130 -7.98 -4.29 2.26
N ALA A 131 -7.09 -5.15 2.74
CA ALA A 131 -5.82 -5.39 2.07
C ALA A 131 -6.04 -6.18 0.78
N VAL A 132 -5.44 -5.72 -0.31
CA VAL A 132 -5.50 -6.38 -1.62
C VAL A 132 -4.08 -6.61 -2.10
N TRP A 133 -3.75 -7.83 -2.50
CA TRP A 133 -2.45 -8.16 -3.08
C TRP A 133 -2.62 -8.45 -4.57
N GLU A 134 -1.69 -7.96 -5.39
CA GLU A 134 -1.67 -8.18 -6.85
C GLU A 134 -1.54 -9.66 -7.26
N GLY A 135 -1.38 -10.57 -6.30
CA GLY A 135 -1.18 -12.00 -6.52
C GLY A 135 0.26 -12.34 -6.92
N LEU A 136 0.68 -13.57 -6.66
CA LEU A 136 2.08 -14.00 -6.71
C LEU A 136 2.62 -14.36 -8.12
N SER A 137 1.77 -14.34 -9.16
CA SER A 137 2.18 -14.75 -10.52
C SER A 137 3.09 -13.72 -11.18
N ILE A 138 4.41 -13.88 -11.03
CA ILE A 138 5.43 -13.07 -11.70
C ILE A 138 5.71 -13.67 -13.10
N PRO A 139 5.76 -12.88 -14.19
CA PRO A 139 6.07 -13.40 -15.53
C PRO A 139 7.42 -14.12 -15.58
N GLY A 140 7.42 -15.40 -15.95
CA GLY A 140 8.62 -16.25 -15.98
C GLY A 140 8.94 -16.96 -14.66
N SER A 141 8.12 -16.75 -13.63
CA SER A 141 8.13 -17.49 -12.37
C SER A 141 6.96 -18.48 -12.39
N GLU A 142 7.26 -19.78 -12.37
CA GLU A 142 6.28 -20.75 -11.85
C GLU A 142 6.07 -20.46 -10.35
N TRP A 143 4.94 -20.89 -9.80
CA TRP A 143 4.55 -20.69 -8.39
C TRP A 143 5.76 -20.62 -7.45
N VAL A 144 5.95 -19.46 -6.82
CA VAL A 144 7.00 -19.28 -5.80
C VAL A 144 6.74 -20.31 -4.70
N ASP A 145 7.72 -21.18 -4.42
CA ASP A 145 7.59 -22.12 -3.31
C ASP A 145 7.72 -21.38 -1.96
N GLN A 146 7.56 -22.12 -0.85
CA GLN A 146 7.42 -21.59 0.51
C GLN A 146 8.57 -20.68 1.00
N ASN A 147 9.62 -20.42 0.22
CA ASN A 147 10.75 -19.59 0.62
C ASN A 147 11.11 -18.45 -0.36
N ALA A 148 10.22 -18.07 -1.27
CA ALA A 148 10.49 -17.05 -2.30
C ALA A 148 11.68 -17.38 -3.23
N VAL A 149 12.09 -18.65 -3.31
CA VAL A 149 13.15 -19.11 -4.21
C VAL A 149 12.53 -19.42 -5.56
N ASP A 150 13.03 -18.80 -6.63
CA ASP A 150 12.66 -19.21 -7.98
C ASP A 150 13.26 -20.61 -8.25
N ARG A 151 12.54 -21.50 -8.94
CA ARG A 151 13.03 -22.84 -9.30
C ARG A 151 14.27 -22.82 -10.22
N LYS A 152 14.87 -21.66 -10.48
CA LYS A 152 16.08 -21.49 -11.29
C LYS A 152 17.34 -21.34 -10.45
N GLY A 153 17.26 -21.34 -9.12
CA GLY A 153 18.43 -21.43 -8.24
C GLY A 153 19.40 -20.27 -8.41
N ARG A 154 18.88 -19.06 -8.62
CA ARG A 154 19.71 -17.85 -8.67
C ARG A 154 19.47 -17.03 -7.40
N ASP A 155 20.56 -16.84 -6.65
CA ASP A 155 20.64 -16.04 -5.43
C ASP A 155 20.26 -14.57 -5.66
#